data_AF-A0AAX3VTN6-F1
#
_entry.id   AF-A0AAX3VTN6-F1
#
_cell.length_a   1.000
_cell.length_b   1.000
_cell.length_c   1.000
_cell.angle_alpha   90.00
_cell.angle_beta   90.00
_cell.angle_gamma   90.00
#
_symmetry.space_group_name_H-M   'P 1'
#
loop_
_entity.id
_entity.type
_entity.pdbx_description
1 polymer ?
#
loop_
_entity_poly.entity_id
_entity_poly.type
_entity_poly.pdbx_seq_one_letter_code
_entity_poly.pdbx_strand_id
1 'polypeptide(L)'
;METNTSNTKSVTRGRRSAYTNELGEAICSAIADGMSLRAVLARPGMPSKSMVMRWLADERYIEFRDQYACAREDLADKLADEILQIADDGSNDTFLDANGNVKVNHDVIARARLQIDARKWLASKLAPKKYGDGGRREDSGVNNGCIQVKSTVTFVHPPNRDEDGDVIKDDEG
;
A
#
# COMPACT_ATOMS: atom_id res chain seq x y z
N MET A 1 65.36 -19.65 -3.40
CA MET A 1 64.43 -18.61 -3.88
C MET A 1 63.13 -18.83 -3.17
N GLU A 2 62.87 -17.95 -2.21
CA GLU A 2 61.78 -18.05 -1.26
C GLU A 2 60.45 -17.64 -1.89
N THR A 3 59.42 -18.30 -1.36
CA THR A 3 57.96 -18.19 -1.50
C THR A 3 57.36 -16.86 -1.95
N ASN A 4 56.30 -16.93 -2.77
CA ASN A 4 54.99 -16.40 -2.33
C ASN A 4 53.82 -16.91 -3.19
N THR A 5 53.15 -17.95 -2.68
CA THR A 5 51.79 -18.34 -3.07
C THR A 5 50.81 -17.40 -2.37
N SER A 6 50.32 -16.38 -3.09
CA SER A 6 49.24 -15.51 -2.60
C SER A 6 47.90 -16.24 -2.68
N ASN A 7 47.59 -17.01 -1.64
CA ASN A 7 46.29 -17.61 -1.38
C ASN A 7 45.28 -16.52 -0.96
N THR A 8 44.46 -16.05 -1.89
CA THR A 8 43.34 -15.14 -1.60
C THR A 8 42.12 -15.93 -1.16
N LYS A 9 41.93 -16.05 0.15
CA LYS A 9 40.73 -16.63 0.77
C LYS A 9 39.48 -15.85 0.33
N SER A 10 38.54 -16.50 -0.39
CA SER A 10 37.27 -15.88 -0.75
C SER A 10 36.38 -15.72 0.48
N VAL A 11 36.07 -14.48 0.85
CA VAL A 11 35.06 -14.18 1.88
C VAL A 11 33.70 -14.66 1.39
N THR A 12 33.08 -15.59 2.12
CA THR A 12 31.73 -16.10 1.88
C THR A 12 30.70 -14.99 2.11
N ARG A 13 30.52 -14.11 1.11
CA ARG A 13 29.40 -13.18 1.07
C ARG A 13 28.13 -14.02 1.04
N GLY A 14 27.31 -13.92 2.09
CA GLY A 14 26.02 -14.61 2.19
C GLY A 14 25.28 -14.55 0.86
N ARG A 15 24.78 -15.70 0.41
CA ARG A 15 24.19 -15.94 -0.92
C ARG A 15 23.22 -14.80 -1.25
N ARG A 16 23.70 -13.78 -1.95
CA ARG A 16 22.85 -12.73 -2.51
C ARG A 16 22.02 -13.45 -3.56
N SER A 17 20.77 -13.73 -3.27
CA SER A 17 19.82 -14.22 -4.27
C SER A 17 19.78 -13.15 -5.37
N ALA A 18 20.42 -13.41 -6.50
CA ALA A 18 20.28 -12.54 -7.66
C ALA A 18 18.80 -12.53 -8.06
N TYR A 19 18.32 -11.38 -8.55
CA TYR A 19 16.97 -11.33 -9.10
C TYR A 19 16.87 -12.27 -10.30
N THR A 20 15.78 -13.02 -10.37
CA THR A 20 15.39 -13.82 -11.54
C THR A 20 13.89 -13.61 -11.76
N ASN A 21 13.45 -13.67 -13.01
CA ASN A 21 12.03 -13.47 -13.34
C ASN A 21 11.15 -14.52 -12.64
N GLU A 22 11.58 -15.78 -12.63
CA GLU A 22 10.91 -16.89 -11.93
C GLU A 22 10.72 -16.61 -10.43
N LEU A 23 11.73 -16.03 -9.77
CA LEU A 23 11.63 -15.65 -8.36
C LEU A 23 10.63 -14.49 -8.15
N GLY A 24 10.63 -13.51 -9.05
CA GLY A 24 9.66 -12.41 -9.02
C GLY A 24 8.22 -12.94 -9.17
N GLU A 25 7.99 -13.79 -10.16
CA GLU A 25 6.71 -14.43 -10.43
C GLU A 25 6.24 -15.28 -9.25
N ALA A 26 7.13 -16.11 -8.67
CA ALA A 26 6.81 -16.93 -7.50
C ALA A 26 6.44 -16.09 -6.25
N ILE A 27 7.01 -14.89 -6.11
CA ILE A 27 6.64 -13.95 -5.04
C ILE A 27 5.26 -13.35 -5.34
N CYS A 28 5.03 -12.87 -6.56
CA CYS A 28 3.76 -12.26 -6.97
C CYS A 28 2.59 -13.26 -6.89
N SER A 29 2.76 -14.47 -7.44
CA SER A 29 1.74 -15.54 -7.37
C SER A 29 1.38 -15.87 -5.93
N ALA A 30 2.35 -16.05 -5.03
CA ALA A 30 2.05 -16.34 -3.63
C ALA A 30 1.33 -15.19 -2.91
N ILE A 31 1.60 -13.94 -3.29
CA ILE A 31 0.90 -12.77 -2.76
C ILE A 31 -0.54 -12.71 -3.26
N ALA A 32 -0.75 -12.92 -4.56
CA ALA A 32 -2.09 -13.01 -5.16
C ALA A 32 -2.92 -14.12 -4.49
N ASP A 33 -2.27 -15.24 -4.15
CA ASP A 33 -2.85 -16.35 -3.40
C ASP A 33 -3.08 -16.05 -1.90
N GLY A 34 -3.03 -14.79 -1.45
CA GLY A 34 -3.40 -14.45 -0.07
C GLY A 34 -2.24 -14.45 0.92
N MET A 35 -1.04 -14.87 0.53
CA MET A 35 0.08 -14.89 1.47
C MET A 35 0.61 -13.48 1.69
N SER A 36 0.83 -13.11 2.95
CA SER A 36 1.58 -11.89 3.26
C SER A 36 3.02 -11.99 2.72
N LEU A 37 3.58 -10.88 2.24
CA LEU A 37 4.99 -10.82 1.82
C LEU A 37 5.93 -11.38 2.89
N ARG A 38 5.64 -11.15 4.18
CA ARG A 38 6.42 -11.71 5.29
C ARG A 38 6.41 -13.23 5.29
N ALA A 39 5.23 -13.85 5.10
CA ALA A 39 5.10 -15.30 5.04
C ALA A 39 5.80 -15.88 3.81
N VAL A 40 5.65 -15.23 2.64
CA VAL A 40 6.32 -15.61 1.40
C VAL A 40 7.84 -15.65 1.60
N LEU A 41 8.41 -14.59 2.17
CA LEU A 41 9.86 -14.43 2.35
C LEU A 41 10.45 -15.23 3.52
N ALA A 42 9.61 -15.80 4.39
CA ALA A 42 10.07 -16.70 5.45
C ALA A 42 10.42 -18.10 4.93
N ARG A 43 10.04 -18.44 3.69
CA ARG A 43 10.30 -19.75 3.10
C ARG A 43 11.80 -19.93 2.78
N PRO A 44 12.34 -21.17 2.86
CA PRO A 44 13.73 -21.44 2.50
C PRO A 44 14.06 -20.99 1.08
N GLY A 45 15.21 -20.33 0.90
CA GLY A 45 15.68 -19.87 -0.41
C GLY A 45 15.12 -18.54 -0.89
N MET A 46 14.27 -17.87 -0.11
CA MET A 46 13.69 -16.57 -0.46
C MET A 46 14.64 -15.39 -0.16
N PRO A 47 14.53 -14.28 -0.93
CA PRO A 47 15.30 -13.07 -0.69
C PRO A 47 14.88 -12.39 0.61
N SER A 48 15.75 -11.53 1.15
CA SER A 48 15.35 -10.68 2.27
C SER A 48 14.36 -9.60 1.81
N LYS A 49 13.53 -9.10 2.74
CA LYS A 49 12.60 -7.99 2.47
C LYS A 49 13.30 -6.79 1.85
N SER A 50 14.50 -6.44 2.33
CA SER A 50 15.27 -5.31 1.81
C SER A 50 15.67 -5.49 0.34
N MET A 51 15.92 -6.73 -0.11
CA MET A 51 16.24 -7.01 -1.51
C MET A 51 15.02 -6.83 -2.41
N VAL A 52 13.87 -7.33 -1.99
CA VAL A 52 12.61 -7.16 -2.73
C VAL A 52 12.24 -5.69 -2.85
N MET A 53 12.32 -4.93 -1.75
CA MET A 53 12.05 -3.48 -1.79
C MET A 53 13.02 -2.73 -2.69
N ARG A 54 14.30 -3.14 -2.74
CA ARG A 54 15.28 -2.56 -3.67
C ARG A 54 14.93 -2.87 -5.13
N TRP A 55 14.47 -4.08 -5.45
CA TRP A 55 14.05 -4.41 -6.81
C TRP A 55 12.82 -3.62 -7.25
N LEU A 56 11.83 -3.45 -6.36
CA LEU A 56 10.64 -2.64 -6.65
C LEU A 56 10.94 -1.15 -6.88
N ALA A 57 12.01 -0.64 -6.29
CA ALA A 57 12.44 0.77 -6.41
C ALA A 57 13.36 1.04 -7.60
N ASP A 58 13.84 -0.01 -8.28
CA ASP A 58 14.85 0.09 -9.33
C ASP A 58 14.20 -0.08 -10.70
N GLU A 59 14.34 0.93 -11.56
CA GLU A 59 13.69 1.01 -12.87
C GLU A 59 14.02 -0.17 -13.80
N ARG A 60 15.14 -0.85 -13.57
CA ARG A 60 15.53 -2.05 -14.32
C ARG A 60 14.56 -3.21 -14.16
N TYR A 61 13.74 -3.21 -13.09
CA TYR A 61 12.76 -4.27 -12.81
C TYR A 61 11.33 -3.74 -12.92
N ILE A 62 11.07 -2.90 -13.93
CA ILE A 62 9.74 -2.34 -14.19
C ILE A 62 8.64 -3.41 -14.32
N GLU A 63 8.92 -4.50 -15.04
CA GLU A 63 7.98 -5.60 -15.23
C GLU A 63 7.63 -6.29 -13.89
N PHE A 64 8.62 -6.47 -13.01
CA PHE A 64 8.37 -7.00 -11.67
C PHE A 64 7.51 -6.08 -10.82
N ARG A 65 7.76 -4.76 -10.91
CA ARG A 65 6.98 -3.76 -10.19
C ARG A 65 5.51 -3.79 -10.61
N ASP A 66 5.27 -3.90 -11.90
CA ASP A 66 3.91 -3.92 -12.46
C ASP A 66 3.20 -5.24 -12.11
N GLN A 67 3.87 -6.39 -12.24
CA GLN A 67 3.34 -7.68 -11.78
C GLN A 67 3.05 -7.67 -10.28
N TYR A 68 3.93 -7.07 -9.47
CA TYR A 68 3.73 -6.94 -8.04
C TYR A 68 2.53 -6.05 -7.71
N ALA A 69 2.28 -4.99 -8.48
CA ALA A 69 1.08 -4.17 -8.33
C ALA A 69 -0.19 -4.97 -8.65
N CYS A 70 -0.21 -5.72 -9.77
CA CYS A 70 -1.33 -6.60 -10.10
C CYS A 70 -1.59 -7.65 -9.01
N ALA A 71 -0.54 -8.33 -8.52
CA ALA A 71 -0.67 -9.31 -7.44
C ALA A 71 -1.25 -8.71 -6.14
N ARG A 72 -1.01 -7.42 -5.89
CA ARG A 72 -1.60 -6.71 -4.74
C ARG A 72 -3.08 -6.40 -4.95
N GLU A 73 -3.51 -6.15 -6.18
CA GLU A 73 -4.92 -6.02 -6.53
C GLU A 73 -5.63 -7.38 -6.42
N ASP A 74 -5.03 -8.45 -6.95
CA ASP A 74 -5.58 -9.81 -6.84
C ASP A 74 -5.70 -10.26 -5.38
N LEU A 75 -4.72 -9.91 -4.54
CA LEU A 75 -4.80 -10.10 -3.09
C LEU A 75 -6.01 -9.35 -2.50
N ALA A 76 -6.32 -8.14 -2.95
CA ALA A 76 -7.49 -7.41 -2.46
C ALA A 76 -8.78 -8.12 -2.83
N ASP A 77 -8.89 -8.61 -4.06
CA ASP A 77 -10.03 -9.37 -4.56
C ASP A 77 -10.21 -10.66 -3.74
N LYS A 78 -9.13 -11.40 -3.49
CA LYS A 78 -9.16 -12.61 -2.64
C LYS A 78 -9.60 -12.32 -1.20
N LEU A 79 -9.09 -11.25 -0.58
CA LEU A 79 -9.48 -10.87 0.77
C LEU A 79 -10.96 -10.49 0.85
N ALA A 80 -11.52 -9.92 -0.22
CA ALA A 80 -12.94 -9.62 -0.30
C ALA A 80 -13.78 -10.90 -0.36
N ASP A 81 -13.36 -11.90 -1.13
CA ASP A 81 -14.04 -13.20 -1.20
C ASP A 81 -13.98 -13.95 0.15
N GLU A 82 -12.83 -13.91 0.83
CA GLU A 82 -12.66 -14.52 2.16
C GLU A 82 -13.57 -13.87 3.24
N ILE A 83 -13.97 -12.61 3.08
CA ILE A 83 -14.90 -11.97 4.02
C ILE A 83 -16.24 -12.70 4.02
N LEU A 84 -16.75 -13.09 2.85
CA LEU A 84 -18.01 -13.82 2.75
C LEU A 84 -17.90 -15.19 3.43
N GLN A 85 -16.79 -15.90 3.18
CA GLN A 85 -16.54 -17.20 3.80
C GLN A 85 -16.52 -17.12 5.33
N ILE A 86 -15.90 -16.07 5.90
CA ILE A 86 -15.84 -15.89 7.36
C ILE A 86 -17.19 -15.44 7.92
N ALA A 87 -17.94 -14.63 7.18
CA ALA A 87 -19.26 -14.18 7.61
C ALA A 87 -20.28 -15.32 7.64
N ASP A 88 -20.17 -16.27 6.71
CA ASP A 88 -21.06 -17.43 6.61
C ASP A 88 -20.62 -18.62 7.48
N ASP A 89 -19.37 -18.63 7.98
CA ASP A 89 -18.85 -19.68 8.85
C ASP A 89 -19.31 -19.51 10.31
N GLY A 90 -20.42 -20.15 10.66
CA GLY A 90 -20.93 -20.25 12.04
C GLY A 90 -20.30 -21.39 12.86
N SER A 91 -19.23 -22.02 12.38
CA SER A 91 -18.60 -23.13 13.09
C SER A 91 -18.03 -22.66 14.43
N ASN A 92 -18.31 -23.39 15.51
CA ASN A 92 -17.87 -23.09 16.87
C ASN A 92 -18.50 -21.84 17.52
N ASP A 93 -19.53 -21.24 16.91
CA ASP A 93 -20.32 -20.16 17.52
C ASP A 93 -21.06 -20.60 18.78
N THR A 94 -21.23 -21.91 18.95
CA THR A 94 -21.79 -22.49 20.17
C THR A 94 -20.96 -23.66 20.68
N PHE A 95 -21.00 -23.87 22.00
CA PHE A 95 -20.38 -25.01 22.67
C PHE A 95 -21.28 -25.52 23.79
N LEU A 96 -21.10 -26.79 24.16
CA LEU A 96 -21.79 -27.39 25.30
C LEU A 96 -21.03 -27.06 26.58
N ASP A 97 -21.74 -26.55 27.59
CA ASP A 97 -21.16 -26.40 28.92
C ASP A 97 -21.17 -27.73 29.71
N ALA A 98 -20.55 -27.72 30.90
CA ALA A 98 -20.45 -28.90 31.75
C ALA A 98 -21.81 -29.50 32.17
N ASN A 99 -22.90 -28.72 32.03
CA ASN A 99 -24.26 -29.12 32.37
C ASN A 99 -25.07 -29.55 31.14
N GLY A 100 -24.44 -29.62 29.95
CA GLY A 100 -25.08 -30.00 28.70
C GLY A 100 -25.90 -28.88 28.04
N ASN A 101 -25.79 -27.63 28.51
CA ASN A 101 -26.48 -26.50 27.89
C ASN A 101 -25.66 -25.93 26.74
N VAL A 102 -26.33 -25.58 25.63
CA VAL A 102 -25.71 -24.87 24.51
C VAL A 102 -25.50 -23.41 24.91
N LYS A 103 -24.25 -22.95 24.85
CA LYS A 103 -23.86 -21.55 25.08
C LYS A 103 -23.19 -20.97 23.84
N VAL A 104 -23.40 -19.67 23.63
CA VAL A 104 -22.76 -18.92 22.55
C VAL A 104 -21.30 -18.62 22.91
N ASN A 105 -20.40 -18.87 21.96
CA ASN A 105 -18.99 -18.55 22.05
C ASN A 105 -18.72 -17.15 21.49
N HIS A 106 -18.83 -16.15 22.35
CA HIS A 106 -18.60 -14.76 21.95
C HIS A 106 -17.18 -14.48 21.45
N ASP A 107 -16.17 -15.28 21.85
CA ASP A 107 -14.79 -15.10 21.37
C ASP A 107 -14.65 -15.43 19.88
N VAL A 108 -15.31 -16.50 19.43
CA VAL A 108 -15.30 -16.91 18.01
C VAL A 108 -15.97 -15.84 17.15
N ILE A 109 -17.15 -15.36 17.57
CA ILE A 109 -17.89 -14.31 16.86
C ILE A 109 -17.08 -13.00 16.83
N ALA A 110 -16.48 -12.60 17.97
CA ALA A 110 -15.67 -11.38 18.04
C ALA A 110 -14.42 -11.49 17.15
N ARG A 111 -13.78 -12.66 17.12
CA ARG A 111 -12.64 -12.94 16.24
C ARG A 111 -13.05 -12.91 14.76
N ALA A 112 -14.18 -13.50 14.39
CA ALA A 112 -14.70 -13.46 13.02
C ALA A 112 -14.94 -12.02 12.57
N ARG A 113 -15.59 -11.20 13.41
CA ARG A 113 -15.77 -9.77 13.15
C ARG A 113 -14.45 -9.03 12.97
N LEU A 114 -13.48 -9.23 13.86
CA LEU A 114 -12.16 -8.60 13.75
C LEU A 114 -11.43 -9.00 12.46
N GLN A 115 -11.56 -10.26 12.05
CA GLN A 115 -11.00 -10.75 10.80
C GLN A 115 -11.62 -10.08 9.57
N ILE A 116 -12.94 -9.93 9.56
CA ILE A 116 -13.66 -9.24 8.48
C ILE A 116 -13.21 -7.78 8.41
N ASP A 117 -13.16 -7.08 9.54
CA ASP A 117 -12.77 -5.67 9.60
C ASP A 117 -11.32 -5.46 9.12
N ALA A 118 -10.40 -6.33 9.54
CA ALA A 118 -9.00 -6.27 9.11
C ALA A 118 -8.85 -6.50 7.59
N ARG A 119 -9.59 -7.46 7.03
CA ARG A 119 -9.59 -7.75 5.59
C ARG A 119 -10.19 -6.63 4.77
N LYS A 120 -11.32 -6.07 5.21
CA LYS A 120 -11.95 -4.89 4.59
C LYS A 120 -10.99 -3.71 4.56
N TRP A 121 -10.34 -3.41 5.69
CA TRP A 121 -9.35 -2.34 5.76
C TRP A 121 -8.18 -2.61 4.79
N LEU A 122 -7.65 -3.82 4.76
CA LEU A 122 -6.53 -4.17 3.88
C LEU A 122 -6.91 -4.07 2.40
N ALA A 123 -8.05 -4.63 1.99
CA ALA A 123 -8.56 -4.53 0.62
C ALA A 123 -8.73 -3.07 0.17
N SER A 124 -9.23 -2.20 1.06
CA SER A 124 -9.37 -0.75 0.79
C SER A 124 -8.03 -0.03 0.54
N LYS A 125 -6.93 -0.53 1.14
CA LYS A 125 -5.59 0.04 0.94
C LYS A 125 -4.86 -0.54 -0.25
N LEU A 126 -5.12 -1.80 -0.57
CA LEU A 126 -4.49 -2.50 -1.69
C LEU A 126 -5.08 -2.08 -3.04
N ALA A 127 -6.41 -1.98 -3.12
CA ALA A 127 -7.11 -1.56 -4.33
C ALA A 127 -8.14 -0.45 -4.00
N PRO A 128 -7.68 0.78 -3.70
CA PRO A 128 -8.54 1.88 -3.26
C PRO A 128 -9.58 2.30 -4.31
N LYS A 129 -9.33 2.04 -5.60
CA LYS A 129 -10.29 2.31 -6.67
C LYS A 129 -11.50 1.36 -6.63
N LYS A 130 -11.30 0.09 -6.23
CA LYS A 130 -12.35 -0.93 -6.17
C LYS A 130 -13.02 -1.00 -4.79
N TYR A 131 -12.22 -1.02 -3.73
CA TYR A 131 -12.66 -1.28 -2.35
C TYR A 131 -12.44 -0.11 -1.39
N GLY A 132 -11.98 1.04 -1.91
CA GLY A 132 -11.90 2.25 -1.11
C GLY A 132 -13.29 2.67 -0.64
N ASP A 133 -13.33 3.41 0.47
CA ASP A 133 -14.54 4.07 0.96
C ASP A 133 -14.88 5.23 0.01
N GLY A 134 -15.46 4.87 -1.13
CA GLY A 134 -15.67 5.73 -2.27
C GLY A 134 -16.81 6.70 -2.01
N GLY A 135 -16.50 7.84 -1.40
CA GLY A 135 -17.21 9.07 -1.75
C GLY A 135 -16.92 9.39 -3.22
N ARG A 136 -17.73 8.88 -4.15
CA ARG A 136 -17.76 9.33 -5.54
C ARG A 136 -18.07 10.83 -5.52
N ARG A 137 -17.06 11.68 -5.67
CA ARG A 137 -17.28 13.08 -6.05
C ARG A 137 -17.64 13.06 -7.53
N GLU A 138 -18.93 13.18 -7.82
CA GLU A 138 -19.41 13.50 -9.16
C GLU A 138 -18.96 14.92 -9.50
N ASP A 139 -17.74 15.09 -10.00
CA ASP A 139 -17.43 16.26 -10.79
C ASP A 139 -18.02 16.03 -12.18
N SER A 140 -19.32 16.33 -12.29
CA SER A 140 -20.08 16.27 -13.53
C SER A 140 -19.69 17.47 -14.38
N GLY A 141 -18.51 17.42 -14.99
CA GLY A 141 -17.97 18.55 -15.74
C GLY A 141 -16.82 18.14 -16.65
N VAL A 142 -17.19 17.70 -17.85
CA VAL A 142 -16.32 17.50 -19.02
C VAL A 142 -15.26 18.61 -19.15
N ASN A 143 -13.97 18.27 -19.06
CA ASN A 143 -12.94 18.50 -20.08
C ASN A 143 -11.53 18.17 -19.55
N ASN A 144 -10.76 17.42 -20.35
CA ASN A 144 -9.32 17.20 -20.18
C ASN A 144 -8.53 18.51 -20.39
N GLY A 145 -8.69 19.46 -19.47
CA GLY A 145 -7.85 20.64 -19.37
C GLY A 145 -7.25 20.69 -17.97
N CYS A 146 -5.92 20.82 -17.89
CA CYS A 146 -5.24 21.29 -16.69
C CYS A 146 -6.08 22.41 -16.06
N ILE A 147 -6.39 22.30 -14.76
CA ILE A 147 -7.10 23.34 -14.00
C ILE A 147 -6.31 24.64 -14.18
N GLN A 148 -6.81 25.54 -15.02
CA GLN A 148 -6.19 26.84 -15.27
C GLN A 148 -6.53 27.73 -14.07
N VAL A 149 -5.68 27.68 -13.04
CA VAL A 149 -5.74 28.65 -11.94
C VAL A 149 -5.18 29.97 -12.46
N LYS A 150 -6.06 30.91 -12.80
CA LYS A 150 -5.68 32.28 -13.17
C LYS A 150 -5.86 33.19 -11.96
N SER A 151 -4.78 33.41 -11.20
CA SER A 151 -4.78 34.34 -10.08
C SER A 151 -4.37 35.73 -10.56
N THR A 152 -5.27 36.70 -10.53
CA THR A 152 -4.94 38.12 -10.76
C THR A 152 -4.57 38.75 -9.43
N VAL A 153 -3.30 39.14 -9.26
CA VAL A 153 -2.83 39.91 -8.11
C VAL A 153 -2.72 41.37 -8.52
N THR A 154 -3.61 42.23 -8.01
CA THR A 154 -3.50 43.67 -8.18
C THR A 154 -2.77 44.24 -6.98
N PHE A 155 -1.53 44.71 -7.18
CA PHE A 155 -0.83 45.48 -6.17
C PHE A 155 -1.39 46.90 -6.18
N VAL A 156 -2.12 47.27 -5.13
CA VAL A 156 -2.56 48.66 -4.93
C VAL A 156 -1.41 49.39 -4.24
N HIS A 157 -0.88 50.43 -4.90
CA HIS A 157 0.09 51.32 -4.26
C HIS A 157 -0.66 52.08 -3.14
N PRO A 158 -0.13 52.14 -1.91
CA PRO A 158 -0.74 52.98 -0.90
C PRO A 158 -0.69 54.44 -1.39
N PRO A 159 -1.75 55.24 -1.17
CA PRO A 159 -1.73 56.65 -1.57
C PRO A 159 -0.56 57.36 -0.87
N ASN A 160 0.09 58.29 -1.58
CA ASN A 160 1.16 59.08 -1.00
C ASN A 160 0.64 59.82 0.23
N ARG A 161 1.40 59.71 1.33
CA ARG A 161 1.12 60.41 2.58
C ARG A 161 2.21 61.45 2.80
N ASP A 162 1.83 62.61 3.31
CA ASP A 162 2.77 63.64 3.77
C ASP A 162 3.44 63.24 5.11
N GLU A 163 4.36 64.06 5.61
CA GLU A 163 5.13 63.79 6.84
C GLU A 163 4.24 63.68 8.09
N ASP A 164 2.99 64.19 8.02
CA ASP A 164 1.99 64.15 9.07
C ASP A 164 1.00 62.96 8.92
N GLY A 165 1.07 62.23 7.80
CA GLY A 165 0.37 60.96 7.59
C GLY A 165 -1.01 61.04 6.93
N ASP A 166 -1.39 62.20 6.40
CA ASP A 166 -2.65 62.43 5.69
C ASP A 166 -2.55 62.08 4.20
N VAL A 167 -3.67 61.65 3.61
CA VAL A 167 -3.73 61.18 2.22
C VAL A 167 -3.74 62.37 1.26
N ILE A 168 -2.71 62.48 0.42
CA ILE A 168 -2.62 63.48 -0.64
C ILE A 168 -3.62 63.09 -1.74
N LYS A 169 -4.59 63.96 -2.03
CA LYS A 169 -5.51 63.77 -3.16
C LYS A 169 -4.84 64.33 -4.42
N ASP A 170 -4.65 63.46 -5.41
CA ASP A 170 -4.27 63.91 -6.74
C ASP A 170 -5.50 64.58 -7.37
N ASP A 171 -5.43 65.89 -7.65
CA ASP A 171 -6.47 66.61 -8.37
C ASP A 171 -6.56 66.07 -9.81
N GLU A 172 -7.65 65.37 -10.14
CA GLU A 172 -7.95 64.90 -11.49
C GLU A 172 -8.18 66.09 -12.44
N GLY A 173 -7.39 66.16 -13.52
CA GLY A 173 -7.60 67.06 -14.66
C GLY A 173 -8.23 66.34 -15.84
#